data_AF-A0A4R3KVY7-F1
#
_entry.id   AF-A0A4R3KVY7-F1
#
_cell.length_a   1.000
_cell.length_b   1.000
_cell.length_c   1.000
_cell.angle_alpha   90.00
_cell.angle_beta   90.00
_cell.angle_gamma   90.00
#
_symmetry.space_group_name_H-M   'P 1'
#
loop_
_entity.id
_entity.type
_entity.pdbx_description
1 polymer ?
#
loop_
_entity_poly.entity_id
_entity_poly.type
_entity_poly.pdbx_seq_one_letter_code
_entity_poly.pdbx_strand_id
1 'polypeptide(L)'
;MSKKAASFLLVFLILFSFINVGLCAKNNLSRKEVESLIEEVAIKRGIPSVILKSIASVESSLEQFDRRGRPKVSRGGHIGIMQVNGKNKKYNSTKLRNDPLYNIESGADHLLDKWEYANKNMPQIGNMDPNILEHWYFALWAYNGLLDRNNPNANYNKTYQDKIYRVALKEFGQKITPIDRKYLPKKGVPKKGKKIPTPKVYHEGDILKYSPEDKVVVDGKNFLSLLDKPYGKEIGRVKKDSTMTIIEGPNLNNGFYFYKVQVDGKKDIGWVYGNWISKVNDS
;
A
#
# COMPACT_ATOMS: atom_id res chain seq x y z
N MET A 1 -2.91 68.25 -33.85
CA MET A 1 -2.43 67.71 -32.55
C MET A 1 -2.08 66.24 -32.74
N SER A 2 -0.84 65.86 -32.41
CA SER A 2 -0.16 64.72 -33.02
C SER A 2 -0.60 63.35 -32.49
N LYS A 3 -0.58 62.36 -33.39
CA LYS A 3 -0.82 60.91 -33.16
C LYS A 3 0.22 60.24 -32.24
N LYS A 4 0.86 60.97 -31.32
CA LYS A 4 1.89 60.45 -30.40
C LYS A 4 1.41 60.32 -28.95
N ALA A 5 0.22 60.82 -28.60
CA ALA A 5 -0.29 60.78 -27.22
C ALA A 5 -1.17 59.54 -26.89
N ALA A 6 -1.66 58.80 -27.90
CA ALA A 6 -2.53 57.63 -27.67
C ALA A 6 -1.77 56.30 -27.47
N SER A 7 -0.44 56.29 -27.61
CA SER A 7 0.36 55.05 -27.55
C SER A 7 1.02 54.80 -26.18
N PHE A 8 1.01 55.79 -25.28
CA PHE A 8 1.61 55.64 -23.95
C PHE A 8 0.67 55.05 -22.88
N LEU A 9 -0.66 55.08 -23.10
CA LEU A 9 -1.62 54.50 -22.15
C LEU A 9 -1.84 52.99 -22.34
N LEU A 10 -1.49 52.44 -23.51
CA LEU A 10 -1.67 51.01 -23.80
C LEU A 10 -0.45 50.15 -23.43
N VAL A 11 0.74 50.77 -23.29
CA VAL A 11 1.98 50.06 -22.91
C VAL A 11 2.11 49.90 -21.39
N PHE A 12 1.51 50.80 -20.59
CA PHE A 12 1.52 50.68 -19.12
C PHE A 12 0.53 49.64 -18.58
N LEU A 13 -0.49 49.26 -19.36
CA LEU A 13 -1.46 48.21 -18.98
C LEU A 13 -0.97 46.79 -19.29
N ILE A 14 0.11 46.62 -20.05
CA ILE A 14 0.71 45.30 -20.35
C ILE A 14 1.80 44.93 -19.34
N LEU A 15 2.25 45.87 -18.50
CA LEU A 15 3.30 45.66 -17.50
C LEU A 15 2.80 45.08 -16.15
N PHE A 16 1.50 44.80 -15.99
CA PHE A 16 0.92 44.25 -14.75
C PHE A 16 0.14 42.95 -14.92
N SER A 17 0.32 42.19 -16.00
CA SER A 17 -0.34 40.88 -16.20
C SER A 17 0.57 39.65 -16.14
N PHE A 18 1.80 39.81 -15.67
CA PHE A 18 2.55 38.68 -15.08
C PHE A 18 2.53 38.81 -13.56
N ILE A 19 1.31 38.77 -13.00
CA ILE A 19 1.18 38.09 -11.71
C ILE A 19 1.62 36.67 -12.04
N ASN A 20 2.89 36.36 -11.75
CA ASN A 20 3.28 35.00 -11.47
C ASN A 20 2.25 34.52 -10.47
N VAL A 21 1.26 33.75 -10.95
CA VAL A 21 0.53 32.84 -10.09
C VAL A 21 1.66 32.04 -9.49
N GLY A 22 2.05 32.39 -8.27
CA GLY A 22 3.04 31.67 -7.53
C GLY A 22 2.55 30.23 -7.56
N LEU A 23 3.21 29.39 -8.35
CA LEU A 23 3.25 27.98 -8.00
C LEU A 23 3.94 28.00 -6.65
N CYS A 24 3.15 28.10 -5.58
CA CYS A 24 3.61 27.78 -4.25
C CYS A 24 4.11 26.34 -4.39
N ALA A 25 5.44 26.18 -4.46
CA ALA A 25 6.05 24.90 -4.68
C ALA A 25 5.57 24.00 -3.55
N LYS A 26 4.83 22.94 -3.89
CA LYS A 26 4.35 22.01 -2.86
C LYS A 26 5.57 21.30 -2.30
N ASN A 27 5.79 21.45 -1.00
CA ASN A 27 6.88 20.80 -0.31
C ASN A 27 6.49 19.37 0.05
N ASN A 28 7.48 18.47 0.07
CA ASN A 28 7.30 17.15 0.66
C ASN A 28 7.13 17.29 2.17
N LEU A 29 6.41 16.34 2.75
CA LEU A 29 6.43 16.11 4.20
C LEU A 29 7.86 15.80 4.64
N SER A 30 8.18 16.05 5.91
CA SER A 30 9.43 15.56 6.47
C SER A 30 9.46 14.03 6.43
N ARG A 31 10.67 13.46 6.45
CA ARG A 31 10.86 12.01 6.46
C ARG A 31 10.08 11.33 7.60
N LYS A 32 10.08 11.93 8.79
CA LYS A 32 9.35 11.42 9.95
C LYS A 32 7.83 11.41 9.70
N GLU A 33 7.27 12.50 9.20
CA GLU A 33 5.84 12.60 8.94
C GLU A 33 5.37 11.60 7.87
N VAL A 34 6.10 11.45 6.76
CA VAL A 34 5.73 10.49 5.72
C VAL A 34 5.87 9.04 6.19
N GLU A 35 6.93 8.71 6.96
CA GLU A 35 7.07 7.39 7.57
C GLU A 35 5.92 7.08 8.53
N SER A 36 5.51 8.03 9.37
CA SER A 36 4.35 7.85 10.27
C SER A 36 3.04 7.67 9.50
N LEU A 37 2.80 8.40 8.42
CA LEU A 37 1.63 8.17 7.57
C LEU A 37 1.64 6.78 6.93
N ILE A 38 2.80 6.32 6.46
CA ILE A 38 2.95 4.98 5.89
C ILE A 38 2.69 3.91 6.94
N GLU A 39 3.22 4.07 8.16
CA GLU A 39 3.00 3.16 9.28
C GLU A 39 1.52 3.08 9.65
N GLU A 40 0.83 4.22 9.78
CA GLU A 40 -0.59 4.27 10.09
C GLU A 40 -1.42 3.53 9.03
N VAL A 41 -1.15 3.78 7.75
CA VAL A 41 -1.84 3.09 6.65
C VAL A 41 -1.51 1.60 6.63
N ALA A 42 -0.25 1.22 6.82
CA ALA A 42 0.16 -0.18 6.82
C ALA A 42 -0.54 -0.97 7.92
N ILE A 43 -0.55 -0.42 9.13
CA ILE A 43 -1.23 -0.98 10.30
C ILE A 43 -2.72 -1.17 10.02
N LYS A 44 -3.40 -0.11 9.56
CA LYS A 44 -4.84 -0.15 9.20
C LYS A 44 -5.18 -1.18 8.14
N ARG A 45 -4.21 -1.51 7.27
CA ARG A 45 -4.40 -2.40 6.12
C ARG A 45 -3.82 -3.79 6.35
N GLY A 46 -3.33 -4.10 7.55
CA GLY A 46 -2.72 -5.40 7.86
C GLY A 46 -1.53 -5.73 6.98
N ILE A 47 -0.64 -4.74 6.78
CA ILE A 47 0.62 -4.87 6.04
C ILE A 47 1.75 -4.56 7.04
N PRO A 48 2.86 -5.33 7.07
CA PRO A 48 4.01 -4.95 7.88
C PRO A 48 4.53 -3.57 7.46
N SER A 49 4.60 -2.62 8.38
CA SER A 49 4.94 -1.22 8.07
C SER A 49 6.29 -1.10 7.38
N VAL A 50 7.26 -1.90 7.80
CA VAL A 50 8.60 -1.93 7.20
C VAL A 50 8.60 -2.34 5.73
N ILE A 51 7.66 -3.19 5.30
CA ILE A 51 7.48 -3.56 3.89
C ILE A 51 6.98 -2.35 3.10
N LEU A 52 5.93 -1.68 3.60
CA LEU A 52 5.33 -0.54 2.91
C LEU A 52 6.29 0.66 2.85
N LYS A 53 7.01 0.94 3.94
CA LYS A 53 8.07 1.97 3.99
C LYS A 53 9.20 1.67 3.01
N SER A 54 9.62 0.40 2.93
CA SER A 54 10.68 0.00 2.00
C SER A 54 10.27 0.15 0.54
N ILE A 55 9.01 -0.16 0.21
CA ILE A 55 8.46 0.11 -1.13
C ILE A 55 8.49 1.62 -1.42
N ALA A 56 7.95 2.44 -0.52
CA ALA A 56 7.90 3.89 -0.71
C ALA A 56 9.31 4.51 -0.91
N SER A 57 10.30 4.04 -0.15
CA SER A 57 11.69 4.48 -0.32
C SER A 57 12.29 4.03 -1.65
N VAL A 58 12.07 2.78 -2.08
CA VAL A 58 12.53 2.28 -3.40
C VAL A 58 11.84 2.98 -4.57
N GLU A 59 10.54 3.25 -4.46
CA GLU A 59 9.73 3.82 -5.55
C GLU A 59 9.97 5.32 -5.73
N SER A 60 10.15 6.07 -4.65
CA SER A 60 10.20 7.53 -4.74
C SER A 60 11.14 8.22 -3.74
N SER A 61 11.95 7.49 -2.98
CA SER A 61 12.70 8.08 -1.86
C SER A 61 11.79 8.78 -0.83
N LEU A 62 10.56 8.26 -0.64
CA LEU A 62 9.53 8.84 0.22
C LEU A 62 8.99 10.21 -0.23
N GLU A 63 9.21 10.59 -1.48
CA GLU A 63 8.80 11.90 -2.02
C GLU A 63 7.49 11.82 -2.82
N GLN A 64 6.60 12.79 -2.58
CA GLN A 64 5.39 13.03 -3.39
C GLN A 64 5.68 14.00 -4.54
N PHE A 65 6.51 15.01 -4.31
CA PHE A 65 6.83 16.08 -5.25
C PHE A 65 8.33 16.08 -5.61
N ASP A 66 8.66 16.51 -6.83
CA ASP A 66 10.04 16.75 -7.26
C ASP A 66 10.61 18.04 -6.64
N ARG A 67 11.90 18.30 -6.87
CA ARG A 67 12.60 19.51 -6.38
C ARG A 67 12.00 20.84 -6.84
N ARG A 68 11.04 20.84 -7.79
CA ARG A 68 10.33 22.03 -8.27
C ARG A 68 8.90 22.11 -7.71
N GLY A 69 8.55 21.25 -6.76
CA GLY A 69 7.22 21.15 -6.17
C GLY A 69 6.15 20.56 -7.11
N ARG A 70 6.56 19.89 -8.19
CA ARG A 70 5.62 19.23 -9.12
C ARG A 70 5.41 17.78 -8.69
N PRO A 71 4.22 17.19 -8.87
CA PRO A 71 4.00 15.77 -8.56
C PRO A 71 5.06 14.88 -9.21
N LYS A 72 5.65 13.98 -8.43
CA LYS A 72 6.68 13.04 -8.91
C LYS A 72 6.02 11.98 -9.79
N VAL A 73 6.33 12.00 -11.08
CA VAL A 73 5.69 11.14 -12.08
C VAL A 73 6.75 10.44 -12.91
N SER A 74 6.75 9.11 -12.93
CA SER A 74 7.68 8.35 -13.79
C SER A 74 7.29 8.47 -15.27
N ARG A 75 8.22 8.10 -16.16
CA ARG A 75 7.96 8.01 -17.61
C ARG A 75 6.75 7.14 -17.96
N GLY A 76 6.46 6.13 -17.14
CA GLY A 76 5.30 5.24 -17.32
C GLY A 76 3.97 5.83 -16.86
N GLY A 77 3.97 7.01 -16.23
CA GLY A 77 2.77 7.63 -15.67
C GLY A 77 2.43 7.15 -14.26
N HIS A 78 3.39 6.58 -13.52
CA HIS A 78 3.23 6.23 -12.11
C HIS A 78 3.49 7.46 -11.24
N ILE A 79 2.72 7.64 -10.17
CA ILE A 79 2.58 8.92 -9.48
C ILE A 79 2.91 8.78 -7.99
N GLY A 80 3.67 9.74 -7.45
CA GLY A 80 3.82 10.02 -6.03
C GLY A 80 4.67 9.01 -5.26
N ILE A 81 4.45 8.98 -3.94
CA ILE A 81 5.22 8.21 -2.95
C ILE A 81 5.29 6.72 -3.30
N MET A 82 4.15 6.13 -3.64
CA MET A 82 4.02 4.70 -3.92
C MET A 82 4.10 4.37 -5.41
N GLN A 83 4.38 5.34 -6.28
CA GLN A 83 4.39 5.17 -7.74
C GLN A 83 3.15 4.40 -8.26
N VAL A 84 1.95 4.85 -7.86
CA VAL A 84 0.69 4.23 -8.30
C VAL A 84 0.43 4.59 -9.77
N ASN A 85 0.00 3.62 -10.58
CA ASN A 85 -0.30 3.85 -11.99
C ASN A 85 -1.45 4.86 -12.16
N GLY A 86 -1.13 6.06 -12.63
CA GLY A 86 -2.08 7.15 -12.79
C GLY A 86 -3.12 6.98 -13.89
N LYS A 87 -2.99 5.93 -14.72
CA LYS A 87 -3.97 5.54 -15.76
C LYS A 87 -5.00 4.54 -15.25
N ASN A 88 -4.80 3.97 -14.06
CA ASN A 88 -5.75 3.03 -13.47
C ASN A 88 -7.01 3.78 -12.98
N LYS A 89 -8.17 3.46 -13.58
CA LYS A 89 -9.46 4.09 -13.26
C LYS A 89 -9.98 3.79 -11.85
N LYS A 90 -9.38 2.84 -11.12
CA LYS A 90 -9.66 2.58 -9.69
C LYS A 90 -9.35 3.81 -8.82
N TYR A 91 -8.39 4.65 -9.23
CA TYR A 91 -7.88 5.74 -8.40
C TYR A 91 -8.17 7.11 -9.01
N ASN A 92 -8.37 8.11 -8.14
CA ASN A 92 -8.49 9.50 -8.55
C ASN A 92 -7.08 10.07 -8.85
N SER A 93 -6.77 10.25 -10.14
CA SER A 93 -5.44 10.72 -10.59
C SER A 93 -5.07 12.10 -10.03
N THR A 94 -6.05 12.99 -9.84
CA THR A 94 -5.81 14.31 -9.23
C THR A 94 -5.39 14.19 -7.76
N LYS A 95 -6.05 13.31 -7.00
CA LYS A 95 -5.67 13.03 -5.61
C LYS A 95 -4.30 12.35 -5.54
N LEU A 96 -4.04 11.33 -6.37
CA LEU A 96 -2.72 10.65 -6.43
C LEU A 96 -1.55 11.64 -6.59
N ARG A 97 -1.77 12.73 -7.32
CA ARG A 97 -0.76 13.78 -7.57
C ARG A 97 -0.55 14.72 -6.40
N ASN A 98 -1.59 15.00 -5.63
CA ASN A 98 -1.64 16.16 -4.74
C ASN A 98 -1.81 15.82 -3.27
N ASP A 99 -2.23 14.60 -2.96
CA ASP A 99 -2.56 14.13 -1.62
C ASP A 99 -1.63 12.93 -1.28
N PRO A 100 -0.58 13.18 -0.46
CA PRO A 100 0.35 12.13 -0.04
C PRO A 100 -0.34 10.95 0.64
N LEU A 101 -1.32 11.21 1.53
CA LEU A 101 -2.03 10.16 2.25
C LEU A 101 -2.83 9.29 1.28
N TYR A 102 -3.60 9.91 0.38
CA TYR A 102 -4.34 9.15 -0.64
C TYR A 102 -3.41 8.35 -1.56
N ASN A 103 -2.21 8.87 -1.87
CA ASN A 103 -1.22 8.13 -2.64
C ASN A 103 -0.71 6.88 -1.89
N ILE A 104 -0.42 7.02 -0.59
CA ILE A 104 0.00 5.93 0.29
C ILE A 104 -1.10 4.88 0.43
N GLU A 105 -2.35 5.29 0.73
CA GLU A 105 -3.51 4.40 0.79
C GLU A 105 -3.71 3.63 -0.52
N SER A 106 -3.65 4.33 -1.66
CA SER A 106 -3.79 3.71 -2.98
C SER A 106 -2.66 2.71 -3.27
N GLY A 107 -1.44 2.99 -2.80
CA GLY A 107 -0.29 2.10 -2.92
C GLY A 107 -0.40 0.87 -2.02
N ALA A 108 -0.92 1.01 -0.81
CA ALA A 108 -1.23 -0.10 0.09
C ALA A 108 -2.30 -1.01 -0.50
N ASP A 109 -3.39 -0.45 -1.01
CA ASP A 109 -4.43 -1.20 -1.73
C ASP A 109 -3.85 -1.93 -2.94
N HIS A 110 -2.95 -1.29 -3.68
CA HIS A 110 -2.29 -1.93 -4.81
C HIS A 110 -1.44 -3.13 -4.37
N LEU A 111 -0.70 -2.99 -3.25
CA LEU A 111 0.09 -4.09 -2.69
C LEU A 111 -0.79 -5.24 -2.22
N LEU A 112 -1.94 -4.96 -1.60
CA LEU A 112 -2.90 -6.00 -1.21
C LEU A 112 -3.48 -6.73 -2.43
N ASP A 113 -3.76 -6.02 -3.54
CA ASP A 113 -4.15 -6.66 -4.80
C ASP A 113 -3.04 -7.62 -5.29
N LYS A 114 -1.75 -7.27 -5.10
CA LYS A 114 -0.61 -8.14 -5.45
C LYS A 114 -0.44 -9.31 -4.50
N TRP A 115 -0.66 -9.10 -3.22
CA TRP A 115 -0.67 -10.14 -2.21
C TRP A 115 -1.74 -11.20 -2.52
N GLU A 116 -2.98 -10.76 -2.77
CA GLU A 116 -4.06 -11.67 -3.17
C GLU A 116 -3.72 -12.41 -4.48
N TYR A 117 -3.19 -11.70 -5.47
CA TYR A 117 -2.73 -12.31 -6.71
C TYR A 117 -1.67 -13.39 -6.46
N ALA A 118 -0.67 -13.10 -5.63
CA ALA A 118 0.41 -14.03 -5.30
C ALA A 118 -0.13 -15.28 -4.60
N ASN A 119 -1.02 -15.10 -3.60
CA ASN A 119 -1.66 -16.19 -2.88
C ASN A 119 -2.45 -17.12 -3.82
N LYS A 120 -3.07 -16.57 -4.86
CA LYS A 120 -3.89 -17.32 -5.81
C LYS A 120 -3.10 -17.94 -6.97
N ASN A 121 -2.07 -17.27 -7.46
CA ASN A 121 -1.46 -17.55 -8.77
C ASN A 121 0.06 -17.78 -8.76
N MET A 122 0.72 -17.65 -7.62
CA MET A 122 2.17 -17.82 -7.48
C MET A 122 2.49 -18.92 -6.47
N PRO A 123 3.77 -19.32 -6.31
CA PRO A 123 4.15 -20.14 -5.17
C PRO A 123 3.81 -19.45 -3.86
N GLN A 124 3.48 -20.25 -2.86
CA GLN A 124 3.20 -19.78 -1.51
C GLN A 124 4.40 -20.09 -0.62
N ILE A 125 4.70 -19.19 0.33
CA ILE A 125 5.73 -19.39 1.35
C ILE A 125 5.03 -19.66 2.68
N GLY A 126 5.38 -20.77 3.33
CA GLY A 126 4.76 -21.19 4.57
C GLY A 126 3.24 -21.35 4.45
N ASN A 127 2.54 -20.81 5.44
CA ASN A 127 1.09 -20.71 5.49
C ASN A 127 0.55 -19.36 4.94
N MET A 128 1.41 -18.56 4.30
CA MET A 128 1.11 -17.18 3.89
C MET A 128 0.69 -16.28 5.04
N ASP A 129 1.13 -16.50 6.28
CA ASP A 129 0.88 -15.53 7.36
C ASP A 129 1.38 -14.13 6.96
N PRO A 130 0.49 -13.11 6.85
CA PRO A 130 0.88 -11.77 6.42
C PRO A 130 1.77 -11.06 7.45
N ASN A 131 1.84 -11.54 8.70
CA ASN A 131 2.75 -10.98 9.68
C ASN A 131 4.18 -11.51 9.54
N ILE A 132 4.46 -12.48 8.65
CA ILE A 132 5.83 -12.95 8.41
C ILE A 132 6.40 -12.21 7.19
N LEU A 133 7.47 -11.43 7.39
CA LEU A 133 8.03 -10.54 6.36
C LEU A 133 8.44 -11.30 5.08
N GLU A 134 9.01 -12.48 5.25
CA GLU A 134 9.48 -13.33 4.15
C GLU A 134 8.33 -13.82 3.25
N HIS A 135 7.10 -13.92 3.76
CA HIS A 135 5.95 -14.38 2.98
C HIS A 135 5.55 -13.38 1.88
N TRP A 136 5.92 -12.10 2.03
CA TRP A 136 5.62 -11.04 1.05
C TRP A 136 6.44 -11.11 -0.24
N TYR A 137 7.42 -12.01 -0.34
CA TYR A 137 8.38 -12.06 -1.44
C TYR A 137 7.74 -12.02 -2.85
N PHE A 138 6.69 -12.81 -3.10
CA PHE A 138 6.05 -12.85 -4.42
C PHE A 138 5.11 -11.68 -4.66
N ALA A 139 4.51 -11.11 -3.61
CA ALA A 139 3.76 -9.87 -3.71
C ALA A 139 4.68 -8.71 -4.10
N LEU A 140 5.89 -8.63 -3.53
CA LEU A 140 6.91 -7.64 -3.89
C LEU A 140 7.35 -7.77 -5.35
N TRP A 141 7.57 -9.00 -5.82
CA TRP A 141 7.84 -9.25 -7.24
C TRP A 141 6.69 -8.73 -8.11
N ALA A 142 5.45 -9.09 -7.77
CA ALA A 142 4.27 -8.69 -8.53
C ALA A 142 3.98 -7.18 -8.46
N TYR A 143 4.40 -6.49 -7.40
CA TYR A 143 4.30 -5.04 -7.24
C TYR A 143 5.14 -4.29 -8.27
N ASN A 144 6.43 -4.63 -8.39
CA ASN A 144 7.29 -4.03 -9.41
C ASN A 144 6.98 -4.52 -10.84
N GLY A 145 6.40 -5.71 -10.94
CA GLY A 145 5.98 -6.34 -12.19
C GLY A 145 6.54 -7.75 -12.34
N LEU A 146 5.71 -8.64 -12.89
CA LEU A 146 6.04 -10.03 -13.17
C LEU A 146 6.99 -10.13 -14.38
N LEU A 147 8.25 -9.80 -14.15
CA LEU A 147 9.29 -9.71 -15.18
C LEU A 147 10.51 -10.53 -14.77
N ASP A 148 11.23 -11.06 -15.76
CA ASP A 148 12.43 -11.88 -15.55
C ASP A 148 13.57 -11.11 -14.87
N ARG A 149 13.62 -9.78 -15.02
CA ARG A 149 14.57 -8.92 -14.29
C ARG A 149 14.46 -9.01 -12.77
N ASN A 150 13.31 -9.44 -12.28
CA ASN A 150 13.03 -9.64 -10.85
C ASN A 150 13.26 -11.10 -10.41
N ASN A 151 13.78 -11.96 -11.30
CA ASN A 151 14.19 -13.32 -10.98
C ASN A 151 15.64 -13.34 -10.48
N PRO A 152 15.91 -13.74 -9.23
CA PRO A 152 17.28 -13.82 -8.70
C PRO A 152 18.15 -14.84 -9.43
N ASN A 153 17.58 -15.87 -10.06
CA ASN A 153 18.34 -16.83 -10.87
C ASN A 153 18.78 -16.27 -12.22
N ALA A 154 18.10 -15.23 -12.72
CA ALA A 154 18.51 -14.50 -13.91
C ALA A 154 19.30 -13.22 -13.58
N ASN A 155 19.03 -12.58 -12.43
CA ASN A 155 19.52 -11.25 -12.07
C ASN A 155 19.99 -11.20 -10.61
N TYR A 156 21.10 -11.87 -10.33
CA TYR A 156 21.61 -12.07 -8.97
C TYR A 156 21.84 -10.75 -8.22
N ASN A 157 21.26 -10.64 -7.01
CA ASN A 157 21.37 -9.51 -6.06
C ASN A 157 20.96 -8.13 -6.61
N LYS A 158 20.19 -8.12 -7.71
CA LYS A 158 19.75 -6.90 -8.41
C LYS A 158 18.24 -6.82 -8.58
N THR A 159 17.50 -7.80 -8.04
CA THR A 159 16.03 -7.85 -8.16
C THR A 159 15.37 -6.76 -7.33
N TYR A 160 14.11 -6.48 -7.62
CA TYR A 160 13.32 -5.55 -6.80
C TYR A 160 13.25 -5.99 -5.33
N GLN A 161 13.09 -7.28 -5.08
CA GLN A 161 13.01 -7.88 -3.76
C GLN A 161 14.32 -7.67 -2.99
N ASP A 162 15.47 -7.85 -3.65
CA ASP A 162 16.78 -7.58 -3.05
C ASP A 162 16.95 -6.09 -2.68
N LYS A 163 16.38 -5.17 -3.48
CA LYS A 163 16.39 -3.74 -3.16
C LYS A 163 15.53 -3.45 -1.94
N ILE A 164 14.33 -4.01 -1.86
CA ILE A 164 13.43 -3.87 -0.71
C ILE A 164 14.11 -4.37 0.56
N TYR A 165 14.73 -5.56 0.54
CA TYR A 165 15.40 -6.12 1.73
C TYR A 165 16.62 -5.28 2.14
N ARG A 166 17.34 -4.72 1.18
CA ARG A 166 18.47 -3.81 1.46
C ARG A 166 17.99 -2.51 2.10
N VAL A 167 16.89 -1.93 1.62
CA VAL A 167 16.29 -0.72 2.19
C VAL A 167 15.75 -1.01 3.60
N ALA A 168 15.02 -2.12 3.77
CA ALA A 168 14.54 -2.57 5.08
C ALA A 168 15.66 -2.61 6.12
N LEU A 169 16.81 -3.20 5.75
CA LEU A 169 17.96 -3.27 6.64
C LEU A 169 18.64 -1.90 6.85
N LYS A 170 18.94 -1.18 5.78
CA LYS A 170 19.77 0.05 5.85
C LYS A 170 19.04 1.25 6.40
N GLU A 171 17.75 1.39 6.11
CA GLU A 171 16.96 2.55 6.49
C GLU A 171 16.11 2.29 7.73
N PHE A 172 15.70 1.04 7.97
CA PHE A 172 14.76 0.70 9.04
C PHE A 172 15.30 -0.36 10.02
N GLY A 173 16.56 -0.79 9.88
CA GLY A 173 17.20 -1.76 10.79
C GLY A 173 16.60 -3.17 10.73
N GLN A 174 15.69 -3.46 9.81
CA GLN A 174 14.99 -4.74 9.74
C GLN A 174 15.68 -5.69 8.76
N LYS A 175 16.19 -6.80 9.28
CA LYS A 175 16.64 -7.91 8.44
C LYS A 175 15.44 -8.69 7.91
N ILE A 176 15.49 -9.07 6.64
CA ILE A 176 14.53 -10.02 6.04
C ILE A 176 15.35 -11.12 5.37
N THR A 177 15.03 -12.38 5.69
CA THR A 177 15.77 -13.53 5.19
C THR A 177 15.36 -13.85 3.75
N PRO A 178 16.29 -13.86 2.78
CA PRO A 178 15.97 -14.29 1.43
C PRO A 178 15.47 -15.75 1.38
N ILE A 179 14.48 -16.01 0.54
CA ILE A 179 14.09 -17.39 0.23
C ILE A 179 15.20 -18.10 -0.55
N ASP A 180 15.28 -19.41 -0.39
CA ASP A 180 16.26 -20.22 -1.13
C ASP A 180 15.95 -20.21 -2.64
N ARG A 181 16.94 -19.75 -3.42
CA ARG A 181 16.86 -19.61 -4.87
C ARG A 181 16.57 -20.93 -5.60
N LYS A 182 16.83 -22.08 -4.98
CA LYS A 182 16.49 -23.40 -5.57
C LYS A 182 15.00 -23.57 -5.83
N TYR A 183 14.15 -22.85 -5.10
CA TYR A 183 12.70 -22.89 -5.29
C TYR A 183 12.24 -22.06 -6.51
N LEU A 184 13.08 -21.14 -6.98
CA LEU A 184 12.79 -20.20 -8.05
C LEU A 184 13.09 -20.80 -9.43
N PRO A 185 12.34 -20.42 -10.48
CA PRO A 185 12.65 -20.88 -11.84
C PRO A 185 14.01 -20.34 -12.29
N LYS A 186 14.69 -21.05 -13.19
CA LYS A 186 15.96 -20.59 -13.77
C LYS A 186 15.81 -19.27 -14.55
N LYS A 187 14.66 -19.10 -15.21
CA LYS A 187 14.28 -17.93 -16.00
C LYS A 187 12.76 -17.74 -15.96
N GLY A 188 12.31 -16.54 -16.32
CA GLY A 188 10.92 -16.14 -16.32
C GLY A 188 10.35 -15.94 -14.92
N VAL A 189 9.03 -15.94 -14.84
CA VAL A 189 8.27 -15.70 -13.60
C VAL A 189 7.85 -17.01 -12.93
N PRO A 190 7.76 -17.05 -11.59
CA PRO A 190 7.26 -18.21 -10.87
C PRO A 190 5.81 -18.55 -11.26
N LYS A 191 5.52 -19.84 -11.44
CA LYS A 191 4.17 -20.35 -11.69
C LYS A 191 3.55 -20.85 -10.38
N LYS A 192 2.22 -20.81 -10.30
CA LYS A 192 1.43 -21.43 -9.23
C LYS A 192 1.85 -22.89 -8.96
N GLY A 193 1.66 -23.34 -7.73
CA GLY A 193 1.59 -24.77 -7.39
C GLY A 193 2.74 -25.28 -6.52
N LYS A 194 3.79 -24.47 -6.32
CA LYS A 194 4.84 -24.79 -5.36
C LYS A 194 4.52 -24.22 -3.97
N LYS A 195 4.68 -25.05 -2.95
CA LYS A 195 4.78 -24.59 -1.56
C LYS A 195 6.26 -24.52 -1.18
N ILE A 196 6.69 -23.36 -0.73
CA ILE A 196 8.04 -23.05 -0.28
C ILE A 196 7.99 -23.01 1.25
N PRO A 197 8.89 -23.69 1.97
CA PRO A 197 8.91 -23.58 3.42
C PRO A 197 9.29 -22.15 3.83
N THR A 198 8.73 -21.67 4.93
CA THR A 198 9.25 -20.48 5.62
C THR A 198 10.74 -20.68 5.92
N PRO A 199 11.62 -19.71 5.65
CA PRO A 199 13.02 -19.82 6.01
C PRO A 199 13.20 -20.13 7.51
N LYS A 200 14.24 -20.89 7.88
CA LYS A 200 14.50 -21.25 9.28
C LYS A 200 14.62 -20.03 10.21
N VAL A 201 15.16 -18.94 9.68
CA VAL A 201 15.19 -17.63 10.33
C VAL A 201 14.21 -16.75 9.58
N TYR A 202 13.14 -16.34 10.23
CA TYR A 202 12.12 -15.44 9.70
C TYR A 202 11.83 -14.35 10.72
N HIS A 203 11.14 -13.30 10.28
CA HIS A 203 10.88 -12.14 11.11
C HIS A 203 9.40 -11.79 11.06
N GLU A 204 8.87 -11.37 12.21
CA GLU A 204 7.50 -10.87 12.31
C GLU A 204 7.45 -9.38 12.00
N GLY A 205 6.32 -8.96 11.43
CA GLY A 205 5.92 -7.57 11.29
C GLY A 205 5.13 -7.09 12.49
N ASP A 206 4.50 -5.96 12.30
CA ASP A 206 3.76 -5.18 13.30
C ASP A 206 2.25 -5.13 12.99
N ILE A 207 1.71 -6.18 12.35
CA ILE A 207 0.27 -6.25 12.07
C ILE A 207 -0.49 -6.36 13.40
N LEU A 208 -1.40 -5.42 13.62
CA LEU A 208 -2.32 -5.46 14.75
C LEU A 208 -3.25 -6.67 14.65
N LYS A 209 -3.40 -7.35 15.79
CA LYS A 209 -4.37 -8.44 15.98
C LYS A 209 -5.41 -7.99 16.99
N TYR A 210 -6.67 -8.35 16.74
CA TYR A 210 -7.77 -8.07 17.64
C TYR A 210 -8.11 -9.30 18.47
N SER A 211 -8.60 -9.07 19.69
CA SER A 211 -9.03 -10.10 20.62
C SER A 211 -10.56 -10.10 20.75
N PRO A 212 -11.18 -11.20 21.20
CA PRO A 212 -12.57 -11.19 21.62
C PRO A 212 -12.87 -10.01 22.56
N GLU A 213 -14.08 -9.46 22.45
CA GLU A 213 -14.56 -8.24 23.13
C GLU A 213 -14.01 -6.91 22.60
N ASP A 214 -12.99 -6.91 21.72
CA ASP A 214 -12.57 -5.67 21.06
C ASP A 214 -13.73 -5.09 20.23
N LYS A 215 -13.97 -3.79 20.38
CA LYS A 215 -14.89 -3.02 19.54
C LYS A 215 -14.15 -2.53 18.30
N VAL A 216 -14.74 -2.76 17.13
CA VAL A 216 -14.19 -2.36 15.84
C VAL A 216 -15.22 -1.71 14.95
N VAL A 217 -14.77 -0.86 14.03
CA VAL A 217 -15.58 -0.22 12.98
C VAL A 217 -15.01 -0.55 11.61
N VAL A 218 -15.80 -0.35 10.57
CA VAL A 218 -15.35 -0.51 9.18
C VAL A 218 -14.41 0.64 8.81
N ASP A 219 -13.25 0.30 8.24
CA ASP A 219 -12.26 1.25 7.76
C ASP A 219 -11.88 1.04 6.29
N GLY A 220 -11.61 2.13 5.58
CA GLY A 220 -11.20 2.13 4.17
C GLY A 220 -12.29 1.81 3.15
N LYS A 221 -13.51 1.45 3.59
CA LYS A 221 -14.64 1.09 2.71
C LYS A 221 -15.96 1.71 3.18
N ASN A 222 -16.91 1.82 2.26
CA ASN A 222 -18.28 2.27 2.58
C ASN A 222 -19.10 1.18 3.29
N PHE A 223 -18.74 -0.09 3.05
CA PHE A 223 -19.29 -1.25 3.73
C PHE A 223 -18.30 -2.41 3.72
N LEU A 224 -18.49 -3.36 4.63
CA LEU A 224 -17.85 -4.67 4.59
C LEU A 224 -18.87 -5.76 4.31
N SER A 225 -18.47 -6.76 3.54
CA SER A 225 -19.20 -8.02 3.42
C SER A 225 -19.04 -8.81 4.71
N LEU A 226 -20.18 -9.25 5.27
CA LEU A 226 -20.25 -10.21 6.35
C LEU A 226 -20.33 -11.61 5.72
N LEU A 227 -19.43 -12.52 6.09
CA LEU A 227 -19.29 -13.83 5.47
C LEU A 227 -19.75 -14.96 6.41
N ASP A 228 -20.26 -16.06 5.87
CA ASP A 228 -20.61 -17.25 6.67
C ASP A 228 -19.39 -17.95 7.29
N LYS A 229 -18.25 -17.89 6.60
CA LYS A 229 -16.93 -18.38 7.04
C LYS A 229 -15.80 -17.57 6.37
N PRO A 230 -14.53 -17.69 6.80
CA PRO A 230 -13.39 -17.12 6.08
C PRO A 230 -13.39 -17.51 4.60
N TYR A 231 -13.30 -16.53 3.69
CA TYR A 231 -13.47 -16.71 2.24
C TYR A 231 -14.80 -17.37 1.79
N GLY A 232 -15.82 -17.30 2.65
CA GLY A 232 -17.14 -17.86 2.41
C GLY A 232 -18.06 -16.98 1.56
N LYS A 233 -19.36 -17.31 1.59
CA LYS A 233 -20.40 -16.55 0.90
C LYS A 233 -20.76 -15.30 1.70
N GLU A 234 -21.06 -14.21 1.00
CA GLU A 234 -21.64 -13.01 1.63
C GLU A 234 -23.05 -13.32 2.15
N ILE A 235 -23.26 -13.12 3.45
CA ILE A 235 -24.53 -13.29 4.16
C ILE A 235 -25.11 -11.96 4.63
N GLY A 236 -24.37 -10.86 4.50
CA GLY A 236 -24.81 -9.53 4.89
C GLY A 236 -23.77 -8.46 4.59
N ARG A 237 -24.11 -7.21 4.93
CA ARG A 237 -23.20 -6.07 4.83
C ARG A 237 -23.24 -5.20 6.07
N VAL A 238 -22.08 -4.75 6.51
CA VAL A 238 -21.90 -3.82 7.61
C VAL A 238 -21.53 -2.45 7.04
N LYS A 239 -22.27 -1.40 7.38
CA LYS A 239 -22.00 -0.03 6.89
C LYS A 239 -20.81 0.57 7.62
N LYS A 240 -20.17 1.57 6.99
CA LYS A 240 -18.96 2.24 7.50
C LYS A 240 -19.02 2.59 9.00
N ASP A 241 -20.12 3.21 9.43
CA ASP A 241 -20.24 3.76 10.78
C ASP A 241 -20.85 2.77 11.79
N SER A 242 -20.98 1.49 11.42
CA SER A 242 -21.48 0.45 12.32
C SER A 242 -20.34 -0.10 13.16
N THR A 243 -20.54 -0.10 14.48
CA THR A 243 -19.67 -0.80 15.42
C THR A 243 -19.97 -2.30 15.42
N MET A 244 -18.92 -3.08 15.60
CA MET A 244 -18.95 -4.52 15.72
C MET A 244 -18.14 -4.95 16.95
N THR A 245 -18.52 -6.07 17.55
CA THR A 245 -17.76 -6.72 18.61
C THR A 245 -17.06 -7.95 18.05
N ILE A 246 -15.76 -8.09 18.28
CA ILE A 246 -15.01 -9.31 17.93
C ILE A 246 -15.48 -10.44 18.86
N ILE A 247 -15.90 -11.55 18.26
CA ILE A 247 -16.33 -12.77 18.99
C ILE A 247 -15.21 -13.82 18.94
N GLU A 248 -14.51 -13.92 17.80
CA GLU A 248 -13.53 -14.98 17.54
C GLU A 248 -12.48 -14.49 16.54
N GLY A 249 -11.23 -14.94 16.71
CA GLY A 249 -10.13 -14.69 15.78
C GLY A 249 -8.85 -14.19 16.46
N PRO A 250 -7.79 -13.90 15.68
CA PRO A 250 -7.75 -14.02 14.23
C PRO A 250 -7.76 -15.47 13.72
N ASN A 251 -8.52 -15.73 12.67
CA ASN A 251 -8.43 -16.95 11.87
C ASN A 251 -7.61 -16.66 10.60
N LEU A 252 -6.42 -17.26 10.48
CA LEU A 252 -5.60 -17.14 9.28
C LEU A 252 -6.15 -18.06 8.17
N ASN A 253 -6.55 -17.47 7.05
CA ASN A 253 -6.98 -18.22 5.87
C ASN A 253 -6.44 -17.54 4.59
N ASN A 254 -5.74 -18.31 3.75
CA ASN A 254 -5.17 -17.85 2.47
C ASN A 254 -4.46 -16.49 2.54
N GLY A 255 -3.72 -16.28 3.63
CA GLY A 255 -2.92 -15.08 3.87
C GLY A 255 -3.68 -13.83 4.30
N PHE A 256 -4.90 -13.99 4.80
CA PHE A 256 -5.65 -12.93 5.46
C PHE A 256 -6.10 -13.39 6.84
N TYR A 257 -6.08 -12.47 7.80
CA TYR A 257 -6.71 -12.68 9.09
C TYR A 257 -8.19 -12.34 8.98
N PHE A 258 -9.04 -13.27 9.38
CA PHE A 258 -10.48 -13.10 9.50
C PHE A 258 -10.89 -13.04 10.96
N TYR A 259 -11.90 -12.25 11.24
CA TYR A 259 -12.49 -12.14 12.57
C TYR A 259 -13.97 -12.38 12.49
N LYS A 260 -14.50 -13.18 13.40
CA LYS A 260 -15.93 -13.34 13.59
C LYS A 260 -16.42 -12.19 14.45
N VAL A 261 -17.49 -11.54 14.00
CA VAL A 261 -18.02 -10.33 14.61
C VAL A 261 -19.52 -10.44 14.83
N GLN A 262 -20.00 -9.78 15.88
CA GLN A 262 -21.41 -9.44 16.05
C GLN A 262 -21.59 -7.97 15.70
N VAL A 263 -22.57 -7.64 14.86
CA VAL A 263 -22.89 -6.25 14.55
C VAL A 263 -23.72 -5.65 15.68
N ASP A 264 -23.24 -4.57 16.29
CA ASP A 264 -23.90 -3.98 17.45
C ASP A 264 -25.31 -3.49 17.10
N GLY A 265 -26.27 -3.72 18.01
CA GLY A 265 -27.69 -3.42 17.78
C GLY A 265 -28.39 -4.33 16.77
N LYS A 266 -27.72 -5.37 16.27
CA LYS A 266 -28.30 -6.37 15.35
C LYS A 266 -28.00 -7.79 15.84
N LYS A 267 -28.77 -8.75 15.29
CA LYS A 267 -28.52 -10.18 15.52
C LYS A 267 -27.54 -10.79 14.51
N ASP A 268 -27.03 -9.98 13.58
CA ASP A 268 -26.16 -10.44 12.51
C ASP A 268 -24.77 -10.81 13.06
N ILE A 269 -24.36 -12.07 12.82
CA ILE A 269 -23.05 -12.60 13.18
C ILE A 269 -22.41 -13.20 11.92
N GLY A 270 -21.12 -12.93 11.71
CA GLY A 270 -20.37 -13.53 10.60
C GLY A 270 -18.92 -13.09 10.60
N TRP A 271 -18.19 -13.42 9.54
CA TRP A 271 -16.76 -13.17 9.42
C TRP A 271 -16.46 -11.96 8.54
N VAL A 272 -15.46 -11.16 8.94
CA VAL A 272 -14.95 -10.02 8.19
C VAL A 272 -13.43 -10.12 8.01
N TYR A 273 -12.91 -9.43 6.99
CA TYR A 273 -11.47 -9.29 6.79
C TYR A 273 -10.88 -8.30 7.80
N GLY A 274 -9.76 -8.66 8.43
CA GLY A 274 -9.03 -7.80 9.35
C GLY A 274 -8.49 -6.51 8.73
N ASN A 275 -8.17 -6.51 7.43
CA ASN A 275 -7.55 -5.37 6.74
C ASN A 275 -8.47 -4.15 6.57
N TRP A 276 -9.75 -4.31 6.87
CA TRP A 276 -10.78 -3.29 6.64
C TRP A 276 -11.59 -2.98 7.89
N ILE A 277 -11.02 -3.30 9.06
CA ILE A 277 -11.56 -2.93 10.36
C ILE A 277 -10.50 -2.14 11.15
N SER A 278 -10.94 -1.28 12.04
CA SER A 278 -10.07 -0.58 12.99
C SER A 278 -10.68 -0.63 14.38
N LYS A 279 -9.83 -0.64 15.41
CA LYS A 279 -10.27 -0.59 16.81
C LYS A 279 -10.96 0.74 17.10
N VAL A 280 -12.08 0.69 17.80
CA VAL A 280 -12.67 1.86 18.44
C VAL A 280 -11.83 2.13 19.67
N ASN A 281 -11.13 3.27 19.69
CA ASN A 281 -10.45 3.70 20.90
C ASN A 281 -11.50 4.30 21.84
N ASP A 282 -11.54 3.83 23.08
CA ASP A 282 -12.32 4.49 24.12
C ASP A 282 -11.79 5.92 24.26
N SER A 283 -12.68 6.88 24.05
CA SER A 283 -12.39 8.31 24.13
C SER A 283 -12.30 8.77 25.58
#